data_AF-A0AAD9FX61-F1
#
_entry.id   AF-A0AAD9FX61-F1
#
_cell.length_a   1.000
_cell.length_b   1.000
_cell.length_c   1.000
_cell.angle_alpha   90.00
_cell.angle_beta   90.00
_cell.angle_gamma   90.00
#
_symmetry.space_group_name_H-M   'P 1'
#
loop_
_entity.id
_entity.type
_entity.pdbx_description
1 polymer ?
#
loop_
_entity_poly.entity_id
_entity_poly.type
_entity_poly.pdbx_seq_one_letter_code
_entity_poly.pdbx_strand_id
1 'polypeptide(L)'
;MLRLPRVRLGALCILLAALGLVYASAGDRNPTYQHCLRGCGLTYCDPSQPPIAAYLRAFGWSCEDDCKYQCAHSFTDNIRPGSRWLQFYGKWPFYRLGPIQEPFSVLMSLGNLYVNLRGLSELRRRVRPENKLRKWLEMAGWAQVNTWIWSAVFHTRDKPLTERLDYFSATITVAFSLIYAILRVLHLQTPLSTSRLAFPAVALVAFLVLSHFTYLLSFPLGRFPYGYHTAFVVCLGMAHNLLWIAWSLSFRIAYPTLTLGSRTIAFPNPYPPHDPRTTPSLNAMTPLSLVILTILAMSLEVFDFHPIFRVADAHSLWHLATIPLAVGWWAFFCQDALDFEGSLMNARFVAGANIGDDEKMPLASPSPIRVTAGMGDLQSVRTPNTPAFAQLAAMPPPPRRTPRSSPRPSPGRSERED
;
A
#
# COMPACT_ATOMS: atom_id res chain seq x y z
N MET A 1 24.11 10.04 -37.12
CA MET A 1 22.81 9.41 -37.48
C MET A 1 22.77 8.00 -36.92
N LEU A 2 22.18 7.80 -35.74
CA LEU A 2 22.05 6.47 -35.12
C LEU A 2 20.99 5.65 -35.87
N ARG A 3 21.43 4.56 -36.52
CA ARG A 3 20.53 3.54 -37.08
C ARG A 3 20.01 2.66 -35.95
N LEU A 4 18.77 2.88 -35.52
CA LEU A 4 18.04 1.92 -34.69
C LEU A 4 17.77 0.63 -35.51
N PRO A 5 17.99 -0.56 -34.93
CA PRO A 5 17.80 -1.82 -35.64
C PRO A 5 16.30 -2.08 -35.89
N ARG A 6 15.93 -2.16 -37.18
CA ARG A 6 14.58 -2.44 -37.72
C ARG A 6 13.90 -3.68 -37.12
N VAL A 7 14.67 -4.58 -36.51
CA VAL A 7 14.20 -5.82 -35.87
C VAL A 7 13.35 -5.56 -34.62
N ARG A 8 13.56 -4.44 -33.90
CA ARG A 8 12.75 -4.10 -32.71
C ARG A 8 11.37 -3.51 -33.06
N LEU A 9 11.24 -2.90 -34.24
CA LEU A 9 9.98 -2.33 -34.71
C LEU A 9 9.01 -3.42 -35.16
N GLY A 10 9.51 -4.49 -35.79
CA GLY A 10 8.72 -5.65 -36.18
C GLY A 10 8.15 -6.42 -34.98
N ALA A 11 8.94 -6.62 -33.92
CA ALA A 11 8.47 -7.24 -32.68
C ALA A 11 7.42 -6.36 -31.95
N LEU A 12 7.58 -5.04 -31.96
CA LEU A 12 6.60 -4.10 -31.42
C LEU A 12 5.30 -4.10 -32.24
N CYS A 13 5.36 -4.16 -33.57
CA CYS A 13 4.18 -4.27 -34.42
C CYS A 13 3.46 -5.60 -34.29
N ILE A 14 4.16 -6.71 -34.03
CA ILE A 14 3.54 -8.02 -33.74
C ILE A 14 2.91 -8.02 -32.33
N LEU A 15 3.54 -7.39 -31.33
CA LEU A 15 2.95 -7.17 -30.00
C LEU A 15 1.72 -6.24 -30.05
N LEU A 16 1.74 -5.23 -30.94
CA LEU A 16 0.61 -4.33 -31.18
C LEU A 16 -0.47 -4.96 -32.06
N ALA A 17 -0.14 -5.88 -32.97
CA ALA A 17 -1.12 -6.66 -33.74
C ALA A 17 -1.75 -7.79 -32.93
N ALA A 18 -1.08 -8.23 -31.85
CA ALA A 18 -1.65 -9.07 -30.80
C ALA A 18 -2.53 -8.29 -29.80
N LEU A 19 -2.77 -6.99 -30.02
CA LEU A 19 -3.84 -6.25 -29.33
C LEU A 19 -5.17 -6.89 -29.73
N GLY A 20 -5.59 -7.78 -28.85
CA GLY A 20 -6.58 -8.79 -29.11
C GLY A 20 -7.89 -8.21 -29.60
N LEU A 21 -8.51 -8.96 -30.49
CA LEU A 21 -9.95 -9.02 -30.60
C LEU A 21 -10.51 -9.17 -29.17
N VAL A 22 -11.13 -8.11 -28.65
CA VAL A 22 -11.80 -8.12 -27.34
C VAL A 22 -13.04 -8.99 -27.50
N TYR A 23 -12.87 -10.29 -27.30
CA TYR A 23 -13.98 -11.20 -27.24
C TYR A 23 -14.64 -11.05 -25.86
N ALA A 24 -15.97 -10.96 -25.86
CA ALA A 24 -16.74 -11.20 -24.64
C ALA A 24 -16.34 -12.56 -24.04
N SER A 25 -16.55 -12.70 -22.72
CA SER A 25 -16.10 -13.90 -22.02
C SER A 25 -16.68 -15.15 -22.67
N ALA A 26 -15.97 -16.27 -22.58
CA ALA A 26 -16.41 -17.51 -23.22
C ALA A 26 -17.79 -17.96 -22.69
N GLY A 27 -18.09 -17.70 -21.41
CA GLY A 27 -19.40 -17.95 -20.82
C GLY A 27 -20.50 -17.08 -21.43
N ASP A 28 -20.21 -15.81 -21.71
CA ASP A 28 -21.17 -14.86 -22.30
C ASP A 28 -21.63 -15.31 -23.69
N ARG A 29 -20.76 -16.00 -24.44
CA ARG A 29 -21.07 -16.51 -25.77
C ARG A 29 -21.68 -17.91 -25.76
N ASN A 30 -21.78 -18.54 -24.59
CA ASN A 30 -22.24 -19.92 -24.51
C ASN A 30 -23.76 -20.02 -24.78
N PRO A 31 -24.22 -20.88 -25.72
CA PRO A 31 -25.64 -20.99 -26.06
C PRO A 31 -26.53 -21.41 -24.89
N THR A 32 -26.06 -22.29 -24.01
CA THR A 32 -26.82 -22.75 -22.83
C THR A 32 -27.01 -21.61 -21.85
N TYR A 33 -25.96 -20.84 -21.59
CA TYR A 33 -26.03 -19.64 -20.75
C TYR A 33 -26.99 -18.59 -21.33
N GLN A 34 -26.87 -18.31 -22.63
CA GLN A 34 -27.73 -17.36 -23.33
C GLN A 34 -29.21 -17.79 -23.35
N HIS A 35 -29.48 -19.10 -23.47
CA HIS A 35 -30.83 -19.64 -23.38
C HIS A 35 -31.42 -19.44 -21.97
N CYS A 36 -30.64 -19.75 -20.93
CA CYS A 36 -31.04 -19.50 -19.54
C CYS A 36 -31.35 -18.02 -19.30
N LEU A 37 -30.48 -17.11 -19.75
CA LEU A 37 -30.67 -15.67 -19.57
C LEU A 37 -31.98 -15.18 -20.19
N ARG A 38 -32.28 -15.58 -21.43
CA ARG A 38 -33.52 -15.21 -22.11
C ARG A 38 -34.75 -15.74 -21.36
N GLY A 39 -34.71 -17.01 -20.95
CA GLY A 39 -35.80 -17.63 -20.19
C GLY A 39 -36.03 -16.93 -18.84
N CYS A 40 -34.96 -16.65 -18.10
CA CYS A 40 -35.03 -15.95 -16.82
C CYS A 40 -35.60 -14.53 -16.99
N GLY A 41 -35.11 -13.78 -17.98
CA GLY A 41 -35.59 -12.42 -18.25
C GLY A 41 -37.09 -12.37 -18.57
N LEU A 42 -37.57 -13.27 -19.44
CA LEU A 42 -39.00 -13.34 -19.79
C LEU A 42 -39.89 -13.79 -18.63
N THR A 43 -39.37 -14.66 -17.76
CA THR A 43 -40.16 -15.24 -16.67
C THR A 43 -40.24 -14.32 -15.45
N TYR A 44 -39.13 -13.66 -15.10
CA TYR A 44 -38.99 -12.99 -13.80
C TYR A 44 -38.81 -11.47 -13.90
N CYS A 45 -38.42 -10.92 -15.06
CA CYS A 45 -38.08 -9.50 -15.19
C CYS A 45 -39.15 -8.65 -15.89
N ASP A 46 -40.32 -9.23 -16.17
CA ASP A 46 -41.47 -8.45 -16.64
C ASP A 46 -41.99 -7.50 -15.53
N PRO A 47 -42.42 -6.25 -15.84
CA PRO A 47 -42.91 -5.32 -14.83
C PRO A 47 -44.12 -5.81 -14.00
N SER A 48 -44.88 -6.80 -14.49
CA SER A 48 -45.97 -7.44 -13.75
C SER A 48 -45.49 -8.43 -12.69
N GLN A 49 -44.22 -8.86 -12.75
CA GLN A 49 -43.63 -9.80 -11.80
C GLN A 49 -43.22 -9.09 -10.50
N PRO A 50 -43.23 -9.81 -9.36
CA PRO A 50 -42.73 -9.25 -8.12
C PRO A 50 -41.25 -8.89 -8.26
N PRO A 51 -40.84 -7.68 -7.82
CA PRO A 51 -39.45 -7.27 -7.93
C PRO A 51 -38.55 -8.13 -7.02
N ILE A 52 -37.30 -8.35 -7.45
CA ILE A 52 -36.28 -9.10 -6.65
C ILE A 52 -36.17 -8.56 -5.23
N ALA A 53 -35.73 -9.36 -4.26
CA ALA A 53 -35.73 -9.00 -2.84
C ALA A 53 -35.21 -7.58 -2.53
N ALA A 54 -35.88 -6.88 -1.60
CA ALA A 54 -35.63 -5.46 -1.32
C ALA A 54 -34.17 -5.15 -0.94
N TYR A 55 -33.50 -6.05 -0.22
CA TYR A 55 -32.09 -5.88 0.16
C TYR A 55 -31.13 -5.94 -1.05
N LEU A 56 -31.47 -6.68 -2.10
CA LEU A 56 -30.71 -6.70 -3.35
C LEU A 56 -30.89 -5.38 -4.09
N ARG A 57 -32.13 -4.89 -4.19
CA ARG A 57 -32.45 -3.61 -4.85
C ARG A 57 -31.79 -2.43 -4.14
N ALA A 58 -31.76 -2.44 -2.81
CA ALA A 58 -31.10 -1.41 -2.01
C ALA A 58 -29.59 -1.29 -2.33
N PHE A 59 -28.96 -2.38 -2.78
CA PHE A 59 -27.56 -2.42 -3.22
C PHE A 59 -27.41 -2.33 -4.74
N GLY A 60 -28.47 -1.94 -5.47
CA GLY A 60 -28.41 -1.67 -6.90
C GLY A 60 -28.36 -2.94 -7.78
N TRP A 61 -28.78 -4.10 -7.28
CA TRP A 61 -29.04 -5.26 -8.14
C TRP A 61 -30.31 -5.03 -8.96
N SER A 62 -30.23 -5.30 -10.26
CA SER A 62 -31.39 -5.39 -11.14
C SER A 62 -31.87 -6.84 -11.28
N CYS A 63 -33.08 -7.04 -11.79
CA CYS A 63 -33.55 -8.38 -12.14
C CYS A 63 -32.62 -9.07 -13.16
N GLU A 64 -32.10 -8.30 -14.13
CA GLU A 64 -31.14 -8.80 -15.11
C GLU A 64 -29.83 -9.26 -14.45
N ASP A 65 -29.33 -8.50 -13.46
CA ASP A 65 -28.15 -8.90 -12.69
C ASP A 65 -28.38 -10.21 -11.93
N ASP A 66 -29.57 -10.38 -11.33
CA ASP A 66 -29.94 -11.60 -10.62
C ASP A 66 -30.06 -12.78 -11.58
N CYS A 67 -30.66 -12.60 -12.76
CA CYS A 67 -30.69 -13.62 -13.81
C CYS A 67 -29.29 -14.02 -14.27
N LYS A 68 -28.38 -13.04 -14.48
CA LYS A 68 -26.97 -13.32 -14.82
C LYS A 68 -26.29 -14.16 -13.76
N TYR A 69 -26.51 -13.83 -12.49
CA TYR A 69 -26.00 -14.60 -11.36
C TYR A 69 -26.55 -16.03 -11.35
N GLN A 70 -27.87 -16.21 -11.38
CA GLN A 70 -28.50 -17.54 -11.30
C GLN A 70 -28.10 -18.43 -12.49
N CYS A 71 -28.09 -17.87 -13.71
CA CYS A 71 -27.71 -18.62 -14.89
C CYS A 71 -26.22 -18.99 -14.92
N ALA A 72 -25.34 -18.13 -14.41
CA ALA A 72 -23.91 -18.45 -14.32
C ALA A 72 -23.69 -19.62 -13.36
N HIS A 73 -24.31 -19.58 -12.17
CA HIS A 73 -24.23 -20.67 -11.19
C HIS A 73 -24.85 -21.96 -11.71
N SER A 74 -26.06 -21.90 -12.27
CA SER A 74 -26.73 -23.07 -12.86
C SER A 74 -25.89 -23.69 -13.97
N PHE A 75 -25.29 -22.86 -14.84
CA PHE A 75 -24.36 -23.37 -15.85
C PHE A 75 -23.17 -24.08 -15.20
N THR A 76 -22.48 -23.43 -14.24
CA THR A 76 -21.30 -23.99 -13.58
C THR A 76 -21.60 -25.26 -12.77
N ASP A 77 -22.79 -25.39 -12.20
CA ASP A 77 -23.22 -26.59 -11.47
C ASP A 77 -23.49 -27.78 -12.40
N ASN A 78 -23.85 -27.51 -13.65
CA ASN A 78 -24.27 -28.52 -14.62
C ASN A 78 -23.28 -28.75 -15.77
N ILE A 79 -22.06 -28.18 -15.70
CA ILE A 79 -21.03 -28.50 -16.69
C ILE A 79 -20.62 -29.97 -16.57
N ARG A 80 -20.32 -30.60 -17.71
CA ARG A 80 -19.90 -32.02 -17.73
C ARG A 80 -18.62 -32.20 -16.92
N PRO A 81 -18.46 -33.32 -16.18
CA PRO A 81 -17.19 -33.65 -15.53
C PRO A 81 -16.01 -33.54 -16.50
N GLY A 82 -14.94 -32.88 -16.07
CA GLY A 82 -13.76 -32.61 -16.91
C GLY A 82 -13.86 -31.34 -17.79
N SER A 83 -15.00 -30.65 -17.80
CA SER A 83 -15.12 -29.35 -18.49
C SER A 83 -14.44 -28.24 -17.70
N ARG A 84 -13.86 -27.26 -18.42
CA ARG A 84 -13.28 -26.06 -17.82
C ARG A 84 -14.38 -25.11 -17.36
N TRP A 85 -14.20 -24.48 -16.21
CA TRP A 85 -15.04 -23.38 -15.76
C TRP A 85 -14.92 -22.20 -16.70
N LEU A 86 -16.03 -21.50 -16.91
CA LEU A 86 -16.09 -20.32 -17.76
C LEU A 86 -16.29 -19.07 -16.90
N GLN A 87 -15.67 -17.97 -17.33
CA GLN A 87 -16.01 -16.64 -16.84
C GLN A 87 -17.26 -16.12 -17.55
N PHE A 88 -17.99 -15.24 -16.87
CA PHE A 88 -19.16 -14.53 -17.36
C PHE A 88 -18.95 -13.04 -17.08
N TYR A 89 -19.03 -12.21 -18.11
CA TYR A 89 -18.77 -10.77 -18.06
C TYR A 89 -17.42 -10.43 -17.41
N GLY A 90 -16.40 -11.23 -17.71
CA GLY A 90 -15.05 -11.07 -17.16
C GLY A 90 -14.89 -11.53 -15.71
N LYS A 91 -15.89 -12.20 -15.13
CA LYS A 91 -15.88 -12.65 -13.73
C LYS A 91 -16.12 -14.13 -13.58
N TRP A 92 -15.59 -14.68 -12.49
CA TRP A 92 -15.92 -16.03 -12.07
C TRP A 92 -17.28 -16.08 -11.34
N PRO A 93 -17.96 -17.24 -11.32
CA PRO A 93 -19.23 -17.42 -10.61
C PRO A 93 -19.00 -17.52 -9.10
N PHE A 94 -19.02 -16.38 -8.40
CA PHE A 94 -18.88 -16.31 -6.94
C PHE A 94 -20.21 -16.53 -6.22
N TYR A 95 -20.21 -17.22 -5.08
CA TYR A 95 -21.31 -17.16 -4.14
C TYR A 95 -21.33 -15.80 -3.45
N ARG A 96 -22.44 -15.08 -3.59
CA ARG A 96 -22.68 -13.81 -2.91
C ARG A 96 -23.05 -14.04 -1.44
N LEU A 97 -22.73 -13.08 -0.57
CA LEU A 97 -23.24 -13.00 0.80
C LEU A 97 -24.31 -11.92 0.89
N GLY A 98 -25.58 -12.30 0.82
CA GLY A 98 -26.67 -11.33 0.70
C GLY A 98 -26.50 -10.49 -0.58
N PRO A 99 -26.38 -9.15 -0.50
CA PRO A 99 -26.13 -8.29 -1.66
C PRO A 99 -24.65 -8.16 -2.04
N ILE A 100 -23.72 -8.67 -1.23
CA ILE A 100 -22.27 -8.54 -1.45
C ILE A 100 -21.82 -9.52 -2.53
N GLN A 101 -21.38 -9.00 -3.66
CA GLN A 101 -21.01 -9.77 -4.85
C GLN A 101 -19.77 -10.65 -4.61
N GLU A 102 -18.71 -10.11 -4.03
CA GLU A 102 -17.42 -10.80 -3.82
C GLU A 102 -17.01 -10.72 -2.33
N PRO A 103 -17.61 -11.56 -1.44
CA PRO A 103 -17.49 -11.38 0.00
C PRO A 103 -16.06 -11.50 0.54
N PHE A 104 -15.25 -12.39 -0.05
CA PHE A 104 -13.87 -12.55 0.38
C PHE A 104 -13.00 -11.36 -0.06
N SER A 105 -13.16 -10.87 -1.30
CA SER A 105 -12.52 -9.65 -1.79
C SER A 105 -12.83 -8.46 -0.88
N VAL A 106 -14.10 -8.26 -0.49
CA VAL A 106 -14.52 -7.20 0.44
C VAL A 106 -13.84 -7.35 1.81
N LEU A 107 -13.83 -8.55 2.38
CA LEU A 107 -13.19 -8.80 3.67
C LEU A 107 -11.68 -8.47 3.63
N MET A 108 -10.99 -8.88 2.56
CA MET A 108 -9.55 -8.63 2.42
C MET A 108 -9.25 -7.14 2.15
N SER A 109 -10.11 -6.42 1.42
CA SER A 109 -10.02 -4.96 1.26
C SER A 109 -10.20 -4.24 2.61
N LEU A 110 -11.17 -4.67 3.43
CA LEU A 110 -11.34 -4.14 4.79
C LEU A 110 -10.15 -4.45 5.71
N GLY A 111 -9.53 -5.62 5.57
CA GLY A 111 -8.28 -5.96 6.26
C GLY A 111 -7.13 -5.01 5.90
N ASN A 112 -6.96 -4.71 4.62
CA ASN A 112 -5.98 -3.73 4.18
C ASN A 112 -6.30 -2.30 4.64
N LEU A 113 -7.59 -1.90 4.62
CA LEU A 113 -8.04 -0.63 5.17
C LEU A 113 -7.64 -0.49 6.64
N TYR A 114 -7.93 -1.52 7.45
CA TYR A 114 -7.55 -1.57 8.86
C TYR A 114 -6.04 -1.41 9.07
N VAL A 115 -5.23 -2.17 8.35
CA VAL A 115 -3.76 -2.09 8.49
C VAL A 115 -3.23 -0.71 8.11
N ASN A 116 -3.77 -0.07 7.07
CA ASN A 116 -3.33 1.26 6.67
C ASN A 116 -3.76 2.35 7.67
N LEU A 117 -4.95 2.24 8.28
CA LEU A 117 -5.38 3.11 9.38
C LEU A 117 -4.48 2.96 10.62
N ARG A 118 -4.13 1.71 10.97
CA ARG A 118 -3.18 1.42 12.05
C ARG A 118 -1.79 1.97 11.73
N GLY A 119 -1.31 1.80 10.51
CA GLY A 119 -0.03 2.33 10.03
C GLY A 119 0.04 3.86 10.12
N LEU A 120 -1.01 4.56 9.68
CA LEU A 120 -1.15 6.01 9.85
C LEU A 120 -1.12 6.43 11.33
N SER A 121 -1.80 5.70 12.20
CA SER A 121 -1.79 5.97 13.65
C SER A 121 -0.38 5.80 14.24
N GLU A 122 0.31 4.72 13.89
CA GLU A 122 1.69 4.47 14.33
C GLU A 122 2.68 5.51 13.79
N LEU A 123 2.54 5.92 12.52
CA LEU A 123 3.33 6.99 11.93
C LEU A 123 3.19 8.29 12.74
N ARG A 124 1.95 8.70 13.02
CA ARG A 124 1.66 9.94 13.77
C ARG A 124 2.17 9.89 15.20
N ARG A 125 2.20 8.70 15.80
CA ARG A 125 2.69 8.45 17.16
C ARG A 125 4.21 8.45 17.25
N ARG A 126 4.91 7.87 16.27
CA ARG A 126 6.36 7.65 16.31
C ARG A 126 7.15 8.77 15.67
N VAL A 127 6.69 9.30 14.53
CA VAL A 127 7.42 10.30 13.74
C VAL A 127 6.88 11.69 14.09
N ARG A 128 7.78 12.60 14.46
CA ARG A 128 7.40 13.95 14.90
C ARG A 128 6.87 14.83 13.75
N PRO A 129 5.99 15.81 14.01
CA PRO A 129 5.43 16.69 12.97
C PRO A 129 6.46 17.50 12.17
N GLU A 130 7.62 17.79 12.76
CA GLU A 130 8.70 18.57 12.16
C GLU A 130 9.47 17.77 11.10
N ASN A 131 9.43 16.44 11.19
CA ASN A 131 10.03 15.56 10.19
C ASN A 131 9.26 15.70 8.88
N LYS A 132 9.88 16.36 7.89
CA LYS A 132 9.19 16.72 6.64
C LYS A 132 8.79 15.52 5.78
N LEU A 133 9.33 14.31 6.03
CA LEU A 133 8.88 13.08 5.36
C LEU A 133 7.52 12.61 5.86
N ARG A 134 7.17 12.92 7.13
CA ARG A 134 5.90 12.50 7.73
C ARG A 134 4.70 12.92 6.90
N LYS A 135 4.67 14.16 6.39
CA LYS A 135 3.57 14.67 5.57
C LYS A 135 3.35 13.83 4.31
N TRP A 136 4.43 13.42 3.65
CA TRP A 136 4.34 12.57 2.46
C TRP A 136 3.86 11.15 2.78
N LEU A 137 4.31 10.58 3.90
CA LEU A 137 3.83 9.30 4.38
C LEU A 137 2.35 9.35 4.81
N GLU A 138 1.91 10.45 5.42
CA GLU A 138 0.49 10.65 5.74
C GLU A 138 -0.37 10.76 4.48
N MET A 139 0.08 11.49 3.45
CA MET A 139 -0.63 11.57 2.17
C MET A 139 -0.71 10.21 1.48
N ALA A 140 0.40 9.45 1.43
CA ALA A 140 0.41 8.10 0.88
C ALA A 140 -0.50 7.15 1.68
N GLY A 141 -0.53 7.25 3.01
CA GLY A 141 -1.43 6.47 3.85
C GLY A 141 -2.91 6.79 3.64
N TRP A 142 -3.26 8.07 3.43
CA TRP A 142 -4.64 8.44 3.10
C TRP A 142 -5.05 8.00 1.68
N ALA A 143 -4.12 8.01 0.72
CA ALA A 143 -4.34 7.42 -0.59
C ALA A 143 -4.68 5.93 -0.47
N GLN A 144 -3.92 5.19 0.35
CA GLN A 144 -4.19 3.77 0.64
C GLN A 144 -5.58 3.57 1.26
N VAL A 145 -5.94 4.36 2.27
CA VAL A 145 -7.28 4.30 2.89
C VAL A 145 -8.38 4.49 1.85
N ASN A 146 -8.24 5.48 0.96
CA ASN A 146 -9.19 5.72 -0.11
C ASN A 146 -9.26 4.54 -1.10
N THR A 147 -8.13 3.96 -1.50
CA THR A 147 -8.08 2.76 -2.35
C THR A 147 -8.86 1.61 -1.74
N TRP A 148 -8.61 1.27 -0.48
CA TRP A 148 -9.23 0.11 0.14
C TRP A 148 -10.71 0.30 0.43
N ILE A 149 -11.16 1.56 0.63
CA ILE A 149 -12.60 1.89 0.66
C ILE A 149 -13.24 1.62 -0.70
N TRP A 150 -12.69 2.18 -1.79
CA TRP A 150 -13.28 2.02 -3.12
C TRP A 150 -13.20 0.58 -3.63
N SER A 151 -12.15 -0.14 -3.29
CA SER A 151 -12.02 -1.58 -3.52
C SER A 151 -13.14 -2.36 -2.83
N ALA A 152 -13.40 -2.09 -1.53
CA ALA A 152 -14.50 -2.75 -0.81
C ALA A 152 -15.87 -2.40 -1.40
N VAL A 153 -16.08 -1.16 -1.84
CA VAL A 153 -17.33 -0.72 -2.48
C VAL A 153 -17.52 -1.41 -3.84
N PHE A 154 -16.49 -1.46 -4.67
CA PHE A 154 -16.50 -2.12 -5.98
C PHE A 154 -16.80 -3.62 -5.86
N HIS A 155 -16.11 -4.32 -4.96
CA HIS A 155 -16.32 -5.75 -4.71
C HIS A 155 -17.65 -6.08 -4.03
N THR A 156 -18.24 -5.11 -3.34
CA THR A 156 -19.63 -5.23 -2.85
C THR A 156 -20.61 -5.18 -4.02
N ARG A 157 -20.48 -4.18 -4.90
CA ARG A 157 -21.30 -4.05 -6.10
C ARG A 157 -20.53 -3.40 -7.23
N ASP A 158 -20.30 -4.19 -8.27
CA ASP A 158 -19.67 -3.74 -9.49
C ASP A 158 -20.63 -2.92 -10.36
N LYS A 159 -20.32 -1.64 -10.53
CA LYS A 159 -20.96 -0.70 -11.44
C LYS A 159 -19.87 0.08 -12.18
N PRO A 160 -20.15 0.61 -13.39
CA PRO A 160 -19.17 1.41 -14.13
C PRO A 160 -18.55 2.59 -13.35
N LEU A 161 -19.28 3.14 -12.38
CA LEU A 161 -18.76 4.20 -11.50
C LEU A 161 -17.84 3.63 -10.40
N THR A 162 -18.26 2.56 -9.72
CA THR A 162 -17.47 1.95 -8.64
C THR A 162 -16.19 1.33 -9.19
N GLU A 163 -16.24 0.76 -10.38
CA GLU A 163 -15.09 0.32 -11.17
C GLU A 163 -14.06 1.44 -11.35
N ARG A 164 -14.47 2.58 -11.91
CA ARG A 164 -13.56 3.70 -12.14
C ARG A 164 -12.94 4.22 -10.86
N LEU A 165 -13.74 4.32 -9.80
CA LEU A 165 -13.28 4.83 -8.52
C LEU A 165 -12.29 3.88 -7.85
N ASP A 166 -12.45 2.57 -7.99
CA ASP A 166 -11.45 1.60 -7.54
C ASP A 166 -10.14 1.75 -8.30
N TYR A 167 -10.17 1.66 -9.63
CA TYR A 167 -8.96 1.78 -10.47
C TYR A 167 -8.25 3.13 -10.34
N PHE A 168 -8.99 4.23 -10.26
CA PHE A 168 -8.40 5.56 -10.07
C PHE A 168 -7.76 5.68 -8.68
N SER A 169 -8.43 5.16 -7.65
CA SER A 169 -7.89 5.16 -6.30
C SER A 169 -6.64 4.29 -6.20
N ALA A 170 -6.61 3.11 -6.80
CA ALA A 170 -5.41 2.28 -6.89
C ALA A 170 -4.26 3.01 -7.61
N THR A 171 -4.55 3.70 -8.71
CA THR A 171 -3.56 4.51 -9.44
C THR A 171 -2.99 5.64 -8.58
N ILE A 172 -3.84 6.34 -7.82
CA ILE A 172 -3.41 7.39 -6.89
C ILE A 172 -2.44 6.82 -5.85
N THR A 173 -2.76 5.66 -5.28
CA THR A 173 -1.87 4.97 -4.33
C THR A 173 -0.51 4.63 -4.91
N VAL A 174 -0.47 4.06 -6.11
CA VAL A 174 0.80 3.74 -6.80
C VAL A 174 1.59 5.01 -7.10
N ALA A 175 0.91 6.08 -7.52
CA ALA A 175 1.53 7.38 -7.81
C ALA A 175 2.12 8.03 -6.54
N PHE A 176 1.39 8.07 -5.42
CA PHE A 176 1.91 8.61 -4.16
C PHE A 176 3.08 7.77 -3.62
N SER A 177 3.01 6.44 -3.77
CA SER A 177 4.11 5.55 -3.40
C SER A 177 5.36 5.84 -4.24
N LEU A 178 5.21 6.00 -5.56
CA LEU A 178 6.30 6.38 -6.46
C LEU A 178 6.87 7.76 -6.12
N ILE A 179 6.01 8.76 -5.88
CA ILE A 179 6.44 10.10 -5.47
C ILE A 179 7.26 10.02 -4.18
N TYR A 180 6.77 9.29 -3.17
CA TYR A 180 7.50 9.12 -1.92
C TYR A 180 8.86 8.46 -2.16
N ALA A 181 8.93 7.39 -2.96
CA ALA A 181 10.18 6.72 -3.31
C ALA A 181 11.17 7.67 -4.01
N ILE A 182 10.72 8.45 -5.00
CA ILE A 182 11.56 9.45 -5.69
C ILE A 182 12.09 10.48 -4.69
N LEU A 183 11.20 11.05 -3.87
CA LEU A 183 11.55 12.08 -2.91
C LEU A 183 12.56 11.59 -1.87
N ARG A 184 12.33 10.39 -1.33
CA ARG A 184 13.13 9.78 -0.27
C ARG A 184 14.46 9.23 -0.76
N VAL A 185 14.47 8.46 -1.86
CA VAL A 185 15.68 7.79 -2.37
C VAL A 185 16.64 8.80 -2.98
N LEU A 186 16.14 9.81 -3.69
CA LEU A 186 16.98 10.83 -4.33
C LEU A 186 17.24 12.05 -3.43
N HIS A 187 16.84 12.00 -2.16
CA HIS A 187 17.00 13.07 -1.16
C HIS A 187 16.40 14.42 -1.61
N LEU A 188 15.37 14.40 -2.48
CA LEU A 188 14.65 15.62 -2.85
C LEU A 188 13.81 16.14 -1.67
N GLN A 189 13.35 15.24 -0.81
CA GLN A 189 12.81 15.55 0.50
C GLN A 189 13.60 14.77 1.55
N THR A 190 14.14 15.47 2.54
CA THR A 190 14.72 14.87 3.74
C THR A 190 13.87 15.26 4.96
N PRO A 191 14.09 14.64 6.13
CA PRO A 191 13.46 15.07 7.38
C PRO A 191 13.66 16.56 7.69
N LEU A 192 14.81 17.14 7.32
CA LEU A 192 15.21 18.49 7.73
C LEU A 192 15.07 19.53 6.61
N SER A 193 15.16 19.12 5.34
CA SER A 193 15.24 20.02 4.19
C SER A 193 14.43 19.52 2.99
N THR A 194 14.05 20.45 2.12
CA THR A 194 13.38 20.17 0.84
C THR A 194 14.22 20.77 -0.27
N SER A 195 14.58 19.96 -1.26
CA SER A 195 15.28 20.41 -2.46
C SER A 195 14.34 21.20 -3.37
N ARG A 196 14.89 22.17 -4.11
CA ARG A 196 14.15 22.89 -5.17
C ARG A 196 13.65 21.97 -6.29
N LEU A 197 14.29 20.81 -6.46
CA LEU A 197 13.91 19.80 -7.44
C LEU A 197 12.73 18.91 -7.00
N ALA A 198 12.27 19.00 -5.74
CA ALA A 198 11.13 18.23 -5.27
C ALA A 198 9.84 18.61 -6.01
N PHE A 199 9.58 19.92 -6.17
CA PHE A 199 8.38 20.40 -6.86
C PHE A 199 8.30 19.92 -8.33
N PRO A 200 9.31 20.13 -9.20
CA PRO A 200 9.22 19.66 -10.58
C PRO A 200 9.11 18.13 -10.69
N ALA A 201 9.74 17.37 -9.79
CA ALA A 201 9.59 15.91 -9.76
C ALA A 201 8.16 15.48 -9.44
N VAL A 202 7.54 16.09 -8.42
CA VAL A 202 6.13 15.84 -8.06
C VAL A 202 5.20 16.27 -9.18
N ALA A 203 5.42 17.46 -9.74
CA ALA A 203 4.61 18.01 -10.82
C ALA A 203 4.63 17.11 -12.07
N LEU A 204 5.78 16.51 -12.40
CA LEU A 204 5.90 15.56 -13.51
C LEU A 204 5.02 14.32 -13.28
N VAL A 205 5.12 13.68 -12.11
CA VAL A 205 4.29 12.49 -11.82
C VAL A 205 2.80 12.85 -11.79
N ALA A 206 2.45 13.98 -11.17
CA ALA A 206 1.07 14.46 -11.14
C ALA A 206 0.53 14.74 -12.55
N PHE A 207 1.32 15.38 -13.42
CA PHE A 207 0.95 15.62 -14.82
C PHE A 207 0.68 14.32 -15.57
N LEU A 208 1.55 13.31 -15.41
CA LEU A 208 1.35 12.00 -16.04
C LEU A 208 0.05 11.33 -15.58
N VAL A 209 -0.23 11.35 -14.27
CA VAL A 209 -1.44 10.73 -13.70
C VAL A 209 -2.71 11.50 -14.11
N LEU A 210 -2.68 12.83 -14.11
CA LEU A 210 -3.82 13.64 -14.53
C LEU A 210 -4.10 13.48 -16.03
N SER A 211 -3.06 13.38 -16.86
CA SER A 211 -3.19 13.08 -18.29
C SER A 211 -3.80 11.70 -18.51
N HIS A 212 -3.34 10.70 -17.76
CA HIS A 212 -3.90 9.35 -17.75
C HIS A 212 -5.39 9.33 -17.37
N PHE A 213 -5.78 10.02 -16.29
CA PHE A 213 -7.18 10.12 -15.90
C PHE A 213 -8.03 10.84 -16.93
N THR A 214 -7.52 11.92 -17.53
CA THR A 214 -8.20 12.62 -18.62
C THR A 214 -8.46 11.68 -19.81
N TYR A 215 -7.47 10.85 -20.16
CA TYR A 215 -7.64 9.82 -21.20
C TYR A 215 -8.66 8.74 -20.82
N LEU A 216 -8.63 8.21 -19.59
CA LEU A 216 -9.61 7.20 -19.17
C LEU A 216 -11.04 7.76 -19.10
N LEU A 217 -11.20 9.02 -18.68
CA LEU A 217 -12.47 9.70 -18.62
C LEU A 217 -13.04 10.04 -20.01
N SER A 218 -12.23 10.02 -21.07
CA SER A 218 -12.73 10.22 -22.44
C SER A 218 -13.52 9.02 -22.97
N PHE A 219 -13.42 7.85 -22.34
CA PHE A 219 -14.23 6.68 -22.69
C PHE A 219 -15.62 6.77 -22.02
N PRO A 220 -16.70 6.27 -22.65
CA PRO A 220 -18.00 6.14 -21.99
C PRO A 220 -17.95 5.21 -20.77
N LEU A 221 -18.89 5.40 -19.83
CA LEU A 221 -19.08 4.45 -18.72
C LEU A 221 -19.35 3.04 -19.27
N GLY A 222 -18.71 2.02 -18.68
CA GLY A 222 -18.82 0.62 -19.10
C GLY A 222 -17.91 0.23 -20.27
N ARG A 223 -17.03 1.13 -20.73
CA ARG A 223 -16.01 0.86 -21.77
C ARG A 223 -14.59 1.16 -21.28
N PHE A 224 -14.26 0.69 -20.09
CA PHE A 224 -12.96 0.96 -19.47
C PHE A 224 -11.82 0.27 -20.25
N PRO A 225 -10.74 0.98 -20.67
CA PRO A 225 -9.66 0.39 -21.44
C PRO A 225 -8.64 -0.31 -20.54
N TYR A 226 -8.98 -1.51 -20.02
CA TYR A 226 -8.17 -2.23 -19.02
C TYR A 226 -6.72 -2.49 -19.46
N GLY A 227 -6.49 -2.85 -20.72
CA GLY A 227 -5.13 -3.16 -21.21
C GLY A 227 -4.19 -1.96 -21.11
N TYR A 228 -4.66 -0.78 -21.55
CA TYR A 228 -3.91 0.47 -21.41
C TYR A 228 -3.72 0.84 -19.93
N HIS A 229 -4.81 0.77 -19.14
CA HIS A 229 -4.78 1.12 -17.73
C HIS A 229 -3.76 0.28 -16.95
N THR A 230 -3.82 -1.03 -17.13
CA THR A 230 -2.92 -1.99 -16.48
C THR A 230 -1.47 -1.72 -16.86
N ALA A 231 -1.18 -1.50 -18.15
CA ALA A 231 0.17 -1.16 -18.60
C ALA A 231 0.70 0.12 -17.95
N PHE A 232 -0.12 1.17 -17.86
CA PHE A 232 0.26 2.43 -17.21
C PHE A 232 0.60 2.24 -15.74
N VAL A 233 -0.27 1.57 -14.97
CA VAL A 233 -0.06 1.34 -13.53
C VAL A 233 1.13 0.43 -13.27
N VAL A 234 1.33 -0.61 -14.09
CA VAL A 234 2.51 -1.49 -14.02
C VAL A 234 3.79 -0.70 -14.25
N CYS A 235 3.84 0.22 -15.23
CA CYS A 235 5.01 1.07 -15.46
C CYS A 235 5.34 1.93 -14.23
N LEU A 236 4.34 2.55 -13.58
CA LEU A 236 4.55 3.32 -12.35
C LEU A 236 5.04 2.43 -11.21
N GLY A 237 4.43 1.26 -11.03
CA GLY A 237 4.82 0.28 -10.00
C GLY A 237 6.23 -0.26 -10.21
N MET A 238 6.63 -0.53 -11.46
CA MET A 238 8.00 -0.94 -11.79
C MET A 238 9.01 0.15 -11.45
N ALA A 239 8.73 1.42 -11.77
CA ALA A 239 9.59 2.53 -11.40
C ALA A 239 9.76 2.64 -9.86
N HIS A 240 8.66 2.50 -9.11
CA HIS A 240 8.68 2.45 -7.65
C HIS A 240 9.58 1.32 -7.14
N ASN A 241 9.39 0.11 -7.67
CA ASN A 241 10.12 -1.08 -7.23
C ASN A 241 11.61 -0.96 -7.53
N LEU A 242 11.99 -0.45 -8.71
CA LEU A 242 13.39 -0.24 -9.08
C LEU A 242 14.11 0.74 -8.15
N LEU A 243 13.42 1.79 -7.69
CA LEU A 243 14.00 2.74 -6.72
C LEU A 243 14.28 2.08 -5.37
N TRP A 244 13.37 1.28 -4.83
CA TRP A 244 13.57 0.57 -3.55
C TRP A 244 14.58 -0.57 -3.63
N ILE A 245 14.64 -1.25 -4.78
CA ILE A 245 15.71 -2.22 -5.06
C ILE A 245 17.06 -1.50 -5.08
N ALA A 246 17.18 -0.38 -5.80
CA ALA A 246 18.42 0.39 -5.85
C ALA A 246 18.84 0.91 -4.47
N TRP A 247 17.87 1.41 -3.69
CA TRP A 247 18.09 1.84 -2.31
C TRP A 247 18.65 0.70 -1.45
N SER A 248 18.04 -0.49 -1.50
CA SER A 248 18.49 -1.66 -0.72
C SER A 248 19.87 -2.15 -1.16
N LEU A 249 20.13 -2.16 -2.47
CA LEU A 249 21.40 -2.60 -3.04
C LEU A 249 22.56 -1.63 -2.77
N SER A 250 22.30 -0.35 -2.48
CA SER A 250 23.34 0.61 -2.09
C SER A 250 24.10 0.22 -0.82
N PHE A 251 23.49 -0.60 0.06
CA PHE A 251 24.16 -1.14 1.26
C PHE A 251 25.11 -2.30 0.94
N ARG A 252 25.09 -2.82 -0.29
CA ARG A 252 25.88 -3.98 -0.71
C ARG A 252 26.81 -3.66 -1.88
N ILE A 253 26.42 -2.74 -2.75
CA ILE A 253 27.09 -2.46 -4.02
C ILE A 253 27.46 -0.98 -4.08
N ALA A 254 28.67 -0.70 -4.57
CA ALA A 254 29.10 0.66 -4.88
C ALA A 254 28.46 1.12 -6.20
N TYR A 255 27.70 2.22 -6.17
CA TYR A 255 27.23 2.83 -7.41
C TYR A 255 28.30 3.72 -8.05
N PRO A 256 28.41 3.72 -9.39
CA PRO A 256 29.36 4.58 -10.08
C PRO A 256 28.99 6.05 -9.86
N THR A 257 30.01 6.88 -9.76
CA THR A 257 29.87 8.33 -9.67
C THR A 257 30.15 8.93 -11.03
N LEU A 258 29.30 9.87 -11.46
CA LEU A 258 29.43 10.58 -12.73
C LEU A 258 29.95 11.99 -12.46
N THR A 259 31.17 12.27 -12.92
CA THR A 259 31.75 13.61 -12.84
C THR A 259 31.56 14.32 -14.18
N LEU A 260 30.73 15.37 -14.19
CA LEU A 260 30.49 16.21 -15.36
C LEU A 260 31.01 17.63 -15.06
N GLY A 261 32.19 17.94 -15.59
CA GLY A 261 32.88 19.20 -15.28
C GLY A 261 33.23 19.30 -13.79
N SER A 262 32.76 20.35 -13.12
CA SER A 262 32.95 20.55 -11.68
C SER A 262 31.90 19.86 -10.79
N ARG A 263 30.87 19.22 -11.39
CA ARG A 263 29.79 18.58 -10.63
C ARG A 263 29.99 17.08 -10.58
N THR A 264 29.87 16.54 -9.37
CA THR A 264 29.90 15.11 -9.09
C THR A 264 28.49 14.65 -8.77
N ILE A 265 27.94 13.76 -9.59
CA ILE A 265 26.61 13.16 -9.40
C ILE A 265 26.83 11.73 -8.91
N ALA A 266 26.42 11.47 -7.67
CA ALA A 266 26.47 10.15 -7.05
C ALA A 266 25.08 9.74 -6.57
N PHE A 267 24.87 8.43 -6.45
CA PHE A 267 23.69 7.91 -5.76
C PHE A 267 23.77 8.32 -4.27
N PRO A 268 22.73 8.94 -3.69
CA PRO A 268 22.80 9.41 -2.30
C PRO A 268 22.98 8.26 -1.32
N ASN A 269 23.84 8.44 -0.31
CA ASN A 269 23.92 7.51 0.81
C ASN A 269 22.57 7.51 1.55
N PRO A 270 21.92 6.36 1.78
CA PRO A 270 20.62 6.28 2.46
C PRO A 270 20.54 7.01 3.81
N TYR A 271 21.63 6.95 4.58
CA TYR A 271 21.79 7.53 5.92
C TYR A 271 23.14 8.24 6.03
N PRO A 272 23.27 9.49 5.51
CA PRO A 272 24.51 10.23 5.56
C PRO A 272 24.86 10.65 7.00
N PRO A 273 26.16 10.87 7.31
CA PRO A 273 27.29 10.94 6.38
C PRO A 273 27.96 9.58 6.12
N HIS A 274 27.56 8.54 6.85
CA HIS A 274 28.25 7.26 6.83
C HIS A 274 28.10 6.53 5.49
N ASP A 275 29.12 5.74 5.14
CA ASP A 275 29.05 4.82 4.01
C ASP A 275 28.08 3.67 4.37
N PRO A 276 27.00 3.45 3.59
CA PRO A 276 26.02 2.42 3.91
C PRO A 276 26.61 1.00 3.94
N ARG A 277 27.78 0.78 3.32
CA ARG A 277 28.43 -0.55 3.27
C ARG A 277 29.25 -0.85 4.52
N THR A 278 29.74 0.18 5.23
CA THR A 278 30.54 -0.01 6.45
C THR A 278 29.66 -0.04 7.70
N THR A 279 28.56 0.72 7.70
CA THR A 279 27.57 0.73 8.78
C THR A 279 26.17 0.45 8.22
N PRO A 280 25.87 -0.81 7.84
CA PRO A 280 24.59 -1.14 7.25
C PRO A 280 23.47 -1.03 8.28
N SER A 281 22.32 -0.50 7.85
CA SER A 281 21.10 -0.54 8.66
C SER A 281 20.60 -1.98 8.79
N LEU A 282 20.09 -2.34 9.98
CA LEU A 282 19.50 -3.66 10.22
C LEU A 282 18.36 -3.97 9.24
N ASN A 283 17.63 -2.94 8.81
CA ASN A 283 16.47 -3.04 7.91
C ASN A 283 16.82 -2.72 6.44
N ALA A 284 18.11 -2.70 6.08
CA ALA A 284 18.57 -2.33 4.73
C ALA A 284 17.98 -3.21 3.61
N MET A 285 17.74 -4.50 3.87
CA MET A 285 17.20 -5.43 2.88
C MET A 285 15.67 -5.54 2.91
N THR A 286 15.00 -4.91 3.89
CA THR A 286 13.54 -5.00 4.05
C THR A 286 12.79 -4.56 2.80
N PRO A 287 13.11 -3.42 2.14
CA PRO A 287 12.39 -3.02 0.94
C PRO A 287 12.57 -3.99 -0.22
N LEU A 288 13.76 -4.57 -0.40
CA LEU A 288 13.98 -5.60 -1.42
C LEU A 288 13.10 -6.83 -1.17
N SER A 289 13.07 -7.33 0.06
CA SER A 289 12.22 -8.47 0.42
C SER A 289 10.74 -8.16 0.20
N LEU A 290 10.27 -6.98 0.62
CA LEU A 290 8.89 -6.55 0.41
C LEU A 290 8.55 -6.40 -1.08
N VAL A 291 9.45 -5.84 -1.90
CA VAL A 291 9.25 -5.75 -3.36
C VAL A 291 9.15 -7.14 -3.99
N ILE A 292 10.04 -8.07 -3.64
CA ILE A 292 9.99 -9.45 -4.16
C ILE A 292 8.66 -10.10 -3.78
N LEU A 293 8.24 -10.00 -2.52
CA LEU A 293 6.97 -10.55 -2.06
C LEU A 293 5.76 -9.89 -2.73
N THR A 294 5.79 -8.58 -2.98
CA THR A 294 4.75 -7.88 -3.74
C THR A 294 4.68 -8.39 -5.18
N ILE A 295 5.82 -8.62 -5.85
CA ILE A 295 5.85 -9.17 -7.22
C ILE A 295 5.28 -10.60 -7.22
N LEU A 296 5.65 -11.42 -6.23
CA LEU A 296 5.10 -12.77 -6.07
C LEU A 296 3.60 -12.73 -5.83
N ALA A 297 3.12 -11.83 -4.97
CA ALA A 297 1.68 -11.65 -4.75
C ALA A 297 0.96 -11.21 -6.04
N MET A 298 1.50 -10.24 -6.78
CA MET A 298 0.93 -9.81 -8.05
C MET A 298 0.92 -10.91 -9.12
N SER A 299 1.80 -11.92 -9.03
CA SER A 299 1.78 -13.04 -9.97
C SER A 299 0.48 -13.86 -9.90
N LEU A 300 -0.26 -13.80 -8.78
CA LEU A 300 -1.59 -14.42 -8.66
C LEU A 300 -2.56 -13.90 -9.72
N GLU A 301 -2.57 -12.59 -9.97
CA GLU A 301 -3.39 -11.93 -10.99
C GLU A 301 -3.12 -12.47 -12.40
N VAL A 302 -1.88 -12.89 -12.67
CA VAL A 302 -1.49 -13.45 -13.97
C VAL A 302 -2.05 -14.87 -14.16
N PHE A 303 -2.22 -15.63 -13.07
CA PHE A 303 -2.74 -16.99 -13.14
C PHE A 303 -4.26 -17.04 -13.30
N ASP A 304 -5.00 -16.04 -12.80
CA ASP A 304 -6.46 -15.88 -12.91
C ASP A 304 -7.22 -17.23 -12.82
N PHE A 305 -7.00 -17.94 -11.71
CA PHE A 305 -7.61 -19.25 -11.48
C PHE A 305 -9.05 -19.11 -10.93
N HIS A 306 -9.88 -20.11 -11.20
CA HIS A 306 -11.28 -20.13 -10.76
C HIS A 306 -11.41 -20.14 -9.22
N PRO A 307 -12.48 -19.58 -8.65
CA PRO A 307 -12.57 -19.40 -7.22
C PRO A 307 -12.61 -20.71 -6.46
N ILE A 308 -11.75 -20.82 -5.45
CA ILE A 308 -11.74 -21.86 -4.43
C ILE A 308 -13.03 -21.72 -3.62
N PHE A 309 -13.78 -22.82 -3.52
CA PHE A 309 -15.11 -22.89 -2.90
C PHE A 309 -16.12 -21.84 -3.42
N ARG A 310 -15.94 -21.32 -4.65
CA ARG A 310 -16.74 -20.21 -5.22
C ARG A 310 -16.73 -18.93 -4.39
N VAL A 311 -15.72 -18.69 -3.56
CA VAL A 311 -15.65 -17.48 -2.73
C VAL A 311 -14.32 -16.74 -2.84
N ALA A 312 -13.21 -17.44 -3.06
CA ALA A 312 -11.88 -16.85 -3.09
C ALA A 312 -11.16 -17.19 -4.40
N ASP A 313 -10.85 -16.20 -5.21
CA ASP A 313 -10.08 -16.29 -6.46
C ASP A 313 -8.65 -15.75 -6.32
N ALA A 314 -7.94 -15.69 -7.45
CA ALA A 314 -6.61 -15.10 -7.52
C ALA A 314 -6.55 -13.65 -7.00
N HIS A 315 -7.52 -12.82 -7.39
CA HIS A 315 -7.55 -11.40 -7.06
C HIS A 315 -7.73 -11.16 -5.55
N SER A 316 -8.66 -11.88 -4.93
CA SER A 316 -8.89 -11.79 -3.49
C SER A 316 -7.75 -12.39 -2.66
N LEU A 317 -7.03 -13.40 -3.17
CA LEU A 317 -5.78 -13.86 -2.55
C LEU A 317 -4.65 -12.82 -2.67
N TRP A 318 -4.59 -12.05 -3.76
CA TRP A 318 -3.69 -10.91 -3.86
C TRP A 318 -4.02 -9.85 -2.80
N HIS A 319 -5.29 -9.51 -2.57
CA HIS A 319 -5.70 -8.64 -1.46
C HIS A 319 -5.28 -9.20 -0.10
N LEU A 320 -5.44 -10.51 0.13
CA LEU A 320 -4.98 -11.15 1.37
C LEU A 320 -3.46 -10.98 1.56
N ALA A 321 -2.69 -11.22 0.50
CA ALA A 321 -1.23 -11.13 0.54
C ALA A 321 -0.72 -9.70 0.80
N THR A 322 -1.45 -8.66 0.38
CA THR A 322 -1.04 -7.26 0.63
C THR A 322 -1.20 -6.82 2.08
N ILE A 323 -2.01 -7.52 2.90
CA ILE A 323 -2.20 -7.19 4.33
C ILE A 323 -0.87 -7.26 5.12
N PRO A 324 -0.18 -8.41 5.20
CA PRO A 324 1.10 -8.48 5.91
C PRO A 324 2.20 -7.63 5.24
N LEU A 325 2.13 -7.43 3.91
CA LEU A 325 3.07 -6.55 3.21
C LEU A 325 2.90 -5.09 3.61
N ALA A 326 1.65 -4.62 3.76
CA ALA A 326 1.37 -3.27 4.24
C ALA A 326 1.89 -3.08 5.67
N VAL A 327 1.74 -4.08 6.55
CA VAL A 327 2.36 -4.05 7.89
C VAL A 327 3.88 -3.87 7.80
N GLY A 328 4.54 -4.65 6.93
CA GLY A 328 5.98 -4.57 6.70
C GLY A 328 6.43 -3.20 6.19
N TRP A 329 5.72 -2.64 5.20
CA TRP A 329 6.01 -1.31 4.67
C TRP A 329 5.83 -0.20 5.71
N TRP A 330 4.75 -0.23 6.50
CA TRP A 330 4.54 0.74 7.58
C TRP A 330 5.63 0.68 8.65
N ALA A 331 6.03 -0.54 9.05
CA ALA A 331 7.12 -0.73 10.01
C ALA A 331 8.44 -0.16 9.46
N PHE A 332 8.76 -0.47 8.20
CA PHE A 332 9.95 0.04 7.52
C PHE A 332 9.93 1.57 7.41
N PHE A 333 8.86 2.18 6.86
CA PHE A 333 8.80 3.63 6.65
C PHE A 333 8.84 4.43 7.95
N CYS A 334 8.21 3.95 9.02
CA CYS A 334 8.31 4.60 10.32
C CYS A 334 9.75 4.57 10.84
N GLN A 335 10.45 3.44 10.69
CA GLN A 335 11.83 3.32 11.15
C GLN A 335 12.78 4.13 10.27
N ASP A 336 12.65 4.05 8.95
CA ASP A 336 13.46 4.80 7.99
C ASP A 336 13.37 6.31 8.21
N ALA A 337 12.17 6.84 8.45
CA ALA A 337 11.98 8.26 8.72
C ALA A 337 12.73 8.73 9.98
N LEU A 338 12.81 7.88 11.02
CA LEU A 338 13.53 8.14 12.26
C LEU A 338 15.04 8.01 12.07
N ASP A 339 15.49 6.93 11.44
CA ASP A 339 16.92 6.66 11.21
C ASP A 339 17.54 7.75 10.32
N PHE A 340 16.82 8.18 9.28
CA PHE A 340 17.29 9.25 8.39
C PHE A 340 17.34 10.60 9.08
N GLU A 341 16.40 10.87 9.99
CA GLU A 341 16.42 12.09 10.78
C GLU A 341 17.58 12.10 11.77
N GLY A 342 17.78 10.97 12.47
CA GLY A 342 18.90 10.80 13.41
C GLY A 342 20.26 10.95 12.72
N SER A 343 20.43 10.35 11.54
CA SER A 343 21.69 10.43 10.80
C SER A 343 22.04 11.88 10.41
N LEU A 344 21.05 12.66 9.96
CA LEU A 344 21.23 14.06 9.58
C LEU A 344 21.47 14.98 10.79
N MET A 345 20.79 14.72 11.92
CA MET A 345 21.01 15.50 13.14
C MET A 345 22.41 15.26 13.72
N ASN A 346 22.87 14.01 13.75
CA ASN A 346 24.21 13.66 14.17
C ASN A 346 25.27 14.32 13.27
N ALA A 347 25.06 14.30 11.95
CA ALA A 347 25.96 14.97 11.00
C ALA A 347 26.10 16.47 11.27
N ARG A 348 24.98 17.16 11.53
CA ARG A 348 24.96 18.60 11.83
C ARG A 348 25.63 18.92 13.15
N PHE A 349 25.42 18.09 14.17
CA PHE A 349 26.06 18.27 15.47
C PHE A 349 27.58 18.13 15.36
N VAL A 350 28.08 17.08 14.70
CA VAL A 350 29.52 16.87 14.49
C VAL A 350 30.13 18.01 13.66
N ALA A 351 29.45 18.45 12.60
CA ALA A 351 29.91 19.59 11.80
C ALA A 351 29.95 20.90 12.60
N GLY A 352 28.96 21.14 13.46
CA GLY A 352 28.92 22.33 14.33
C GLY A 352 29.96 22.29 15.44
N ALA A 353 30.24 21.12 16.02
CA ALA A 353 31.30 20.94 17.01
C ALA A 353 32.68 21.20 16.41
N ASN A 354 32.95 20.69 15.19
CA ASN A 354 34.21 20.93 14.49
C ASN A 354 34.42 22.39 14.05
N ILE A 355 33.36 23.20 13.96
CA ILE A 355 33.45 24.64 13.71
C ILE A 355 33.72 25.43 15.01
N GLY A 356 33.35 24.87 16.17
CA GLY A 356 33.51 25.50 17.47
C GLY A 356 34.94 25.46 18.06
N ASP A 357 35.85 24.68 17.48
CA ASP A 357 37.24 24.57 17.96
C ASP A 357 38.21 25.59 17.32
N ASP A 358 37.78 26.34 16.29
CA ASP A 358 38.61 27.33 15.60
C ASP A 358 38.37 28.79 16.05
N GLU A 359 37.39 29.05 16.92
CA GLU A 359 37.13 30.39 17.46
C GLU A 359 37.56 30.47 18.94
N LYS A 360 38.83 30.82 19.16
CA LYS A 360 39.30 31.31 20.47
C LYS A 360 38.50 32.56 20.86
N MET A 361 37.49 32.40 21.70
CA MET A 361 36.94 33.50 22.50
C MET A 361 37.87 33.76 23.71
N PRO A 362 38.36 34.99 23.93
CA PRO A 362 39.06 35.34 25.15
C PRO A 362 38.10 35.89 26.22
N LEU A 363 38.36 35.48 27.46
CA LEU A 363 37.95 36.08 28.75
C LEU A 363 36.48 35.84 29.19
N ALA A 364 36.15 35.50 30.44
CA ALA A 364 36.89 35.58 31.71
C ALA A 364 36.39 34.50 32.70
N SER A 365 37.31 34.00 33.52
CA SER A 365 37.02 33.20 34.71
C SER A 365 36.32 34.04 35.79
N PRO A 366 35.53 33.39 36.66
CA PRO A 366 35.84 33.47 38.08
C PRO A 366 36.05 32.09 38.72
N SER A 367 36.79 32.14 39.81
CA SER A 367 37.50 31.11 40.59
C SER A 367 36.74 29.82 40.96
N PRO A 368 37.47 28.72 41.28
CA PRO A 368 36.91 27.39 41.43
C PRO A 368 36.34 27.16 42.83
N ILE A 369 35.11 26.65 42.91
CA ILE A 369 34.62 25.96 44.10
C ILE A 369 35.22 24.55 44.09
N ARG A 370 36.04 24.31 45.11
CA ARG A 370 36.72 23.06 45.42
C ARG A 370 35.69 21.99 45.79
N VAL A 371 35.49 20.99 44.94
CA VAL A 371 34.87 19.72 45.34
C VAL A 371 35.88 18.61 45.07
N THR A 372 36.29 17.98 46.16
CA THR A 372 37.23 16.88 46.26
C THR A 372 36.81 15.69 45.40
N ALA A 373 37.78 15.15 44.65
CA ALA A 373 37.67 13.88 43.95
C ALA A 373 37.47 12.73 44.95
N GLY A 374 36.37 11.99 44.80
CA GLY A 374 36.20 10.64 45.28
C GLY A 374 36.16 9.72 44.05
N MET A 375 37.24 8.98 43.85
CA MET A 375 37.37 7.95 42.82
C MET A 375 36.55 6.73 43.29
N GLY A 376 35.48 6.37 42.57
CA GLY A 376 34.63 5.23 42.89
C GLY A 376 33.58 4.96 41.81
N ASP A 377 33.80 3.89 41.04
CA ASP A 377 32.91 3.14 40.13
C ASP A 377 31.59 3.78 39.67
N LEU A 378 31.57 4.28 38.43
CA LEU A 378 30.35 4.48 37.66
C LEU A 378 29.98 3.18 36.94
N GLN A 379 29.11 2.39 37.57
CA GLN A 379 28.36 1.34 36.89
C GLN A 379 27.52 1.95 35.76
N SER A 380 27.51 1.23 34.63
CA SER A 380 26.71 1.51 33.44
C SER A 380 25.24 1.79 33.75
N VAL A 381 24.75 2.97 33.40
CA VAL A 381 23.31 3.24 33.30
C VAL A 381 22.77 2.46 32.09
N ARG A 382 22.17 1.30 32.35
CA ARG A 382 21.43 0.50 31.36
C ARG A 382 20.18 1.27 30.93
N THR A 383 20.08 1.58 29.64
CA THR A 383 18.80 1.90 29.00
C THR A 383 17.90 0.65 29.00
N PRO A 384 16.57 0.79 29.20
CA PRO A 384 15.67 -0.36 29.17
C PRO A 384 15.50 -0.86 27.73
N ASN A 385 16.00 -2.07 27.46
CA ASN A 385 15.80 -2.76 26.19
C ASN A 385 14.35 -3.25 26.06
N THR A 386 13.72 -2.97 24.93
CA THR A 386 12.49 -3.64 24.50
C THR A 386 12.81 -5.10 24.16
N PRO A 387 12.06 -6.10 24.69
CA PRO A 387 12.36 -7.51 24.44
C PRO A 387 12.08 -7.91 22.98
N ALA A 388 12.94 -8.79 22.44
CA ALA A 388 12.76 -9.38 21.12
C ALA A 388 11.57 -10.35 21.09
N PHE A 389 11.00 -10.59 19.90
CA PHE A 389 9.80 -11.41 19.70
C PHE A 389 9.89 -12.83 20.30
N ALA A 390 11.09 -13.41 20.35
CA ALA A 390 11.34 -14.73 20.97
C ALA A 390 11.19 -14.72 22.51
N GLN A 391 11.39 -13.58 23.18
CA GLN A 391 11.27 -13.45 24.64
C GLN A 391 9.82 -13.25 25.09
N LEU A 392 8.95 -12.73 24.22
CA LEU A 392 7.51 -12.61 24.48
C LEU A 392 6.79 -13.96 24.43
N ALA A 393 7.29 -14.91 23.64
CA ALA A 393 6.71 -16.25 23.52
C ALA A 393 7.02 -17.18 24.72
N ALA A 394 8.00 -16.82 25.56
CA ALA A 394 8.45 -17.63 26.70
C ALA A 394 7.90 -17.13 28.06
N MET A 395 7.07 -16.08 28.07
CA MET A 395 6.53 -15.53 29.32
C MET A 395 5.40 -16.41 29.88
N PRO A 396 5.44 -16.77 31.18
CA PRO A 396 4.33 -17.45 31.82
C PRO A 396 3.10 -16.52 31.90
N PRO A 397 1.87 -17.05 31.82
CA PRO A 397 0.66 -16.24 31.81
C PRO A 397 0.49 -15.48 33.14
N PRO A 398 -0.07 -14.25 33.11
CA PRO A 398 -0.27 -13.45 34.30
C PRO A 398 -1.32 -14.09 35.23
N PRO A 399 -1.19 -13.92 36.56
CA PRO A 399 -2.14 -14.49 37.51
C PRO A 399 -3.53 -13.85 37.37
N ARG A 400 -4.57 -14.71 37.44
CA ARG A 400 -5.98 -14.30 37.39
C ARG A 400 -6.29 -13.28 38.48
N ARG A 401 -6.72 -12.08 38.08
CA ARG A 401 -7.28 -11.09 39.00
C ARG A 401 -8.64 -11.59 39.52
N THR A 402 -8.75 -11.78 40.83
CA THR A 402 -10.03 -11.96 41.53
C THR A 402 -10.82 -10.64 41.53
N PRO A 403 -12.17 -10.66 41.46
CA PRO A 403 -12.96 -9.44 41.45
C PRO A 403 -12.90 -8.74 42.81
N ARG A 404 -12.59 -7.44 42.83
CA ARG A 404 -12.74 -6.60 44.02
C ARG A 404 -14.23 -6.33 44.26
N SER A 405 -14.68 -6.62 45.47
CA SER A 405 -16.01 -6.31 46.01
C SER A 405 -16.22 -4.80 46.16
N SER A 406 -17.41 -4.34 45.77
CA SER A 406 -17.91 -2.97 45.93
C SER A 406 -18.00 -2.56 47.41
N PRO A 407 -17.72 -1.30 47.80
CA PRO A 407 -17.95 -0.84 49.17
C PRO A 407 -19.45 -0.59 49.43
N ARG A 408 -19.96 -1.10 50.56
CA ARG A 408 -21.25 -0.71 51.13
C ARG A 408 -21.22 0.73 51.65
N PRO A 409 -22.35 1.46 51.67
CA PRO A 409 -22.44 2.76 52.32
C PRO A 409 -22.65 2.60 53.84
N SER A 410 -21.98 3.44 54.62
CA SER A 410 -22.16 3.56 56.09
C SER A 410 -23.21 4.63 56.41
N PRO A 411 -23.90 4.51 57.57
CA PRO A 411 -25.12 5.27 57.89
C PRO A 411 -24.82 6.66 58.46
N GLY A 412 -25.82 7.54 58.35
CA GLY A 412 -25.75 8.96 58.69
C GLY A 412 -25.71 9.31 60.18
N ARG A 413 -25.50 10.62 60.40
CA ARG A 413 -25.70 11.38 61.65
C ARG A 413 -25.83 12.86 61.22
N SER A 414 -27.05 13.36 61.03
CA SER A 414 -27.87 14.16 61.97
C SER A 414 -27.22 15.47 62.45
N GLU A 415 -27.93 16.57 62.18
CA GLU A 415 -27.99 17.85 62.92
C GLU A 415 -26.73 18.75 62.85
N ARG A 416 -26.80 20.08 62.70
CA ARG A 416 -27.82 21.09 63.08
C ARG A 416 -27.50 22.46 62.42
N GLU A 417 -28.56 23.24 62.23
CA GLU A 417 -28.72 24.72 62.37
C GLU A 417 -27.50 25.63 62.13
N ASP A 418 -27.54 26.44 61.05
CA ASP A 418 -27.97 27.85 61.07
C ASP A 418 -28.23 28.37 59.64
#